data_AF-A0A5R2N0I6-F1
#
_entry.id   AF-A0A5R2N0I6-F1
#
_cell.length_a   1.000
_cell.length_b   1.000
_cell.length_c   1.000
_cell.angle_alpha   90.00
_cell.angle_beta   90.00
_cell.angle_gamma   90.00
#
_symmetry.space_group_name_H-M   'P 1'
#
loop_
_entity.id
_entity.type
_entity.pdbx_description
1 polymer ?
#
loop_
_entity_poly.entity_id
_entity_poly.type
_entity_poly.pdbx_seq_one_letter_code
_entity_poly.pdbx_strand_id
1 'polypeptide(L)'
;KHSLDPPRLATEGALWGAVKAHGLLPDTVVLSDDAGQFEVARHALCWVHAERLVHKLDTFCDPHRKAQKHVRSLIWRFYGDLKAYKRQPSRRRKVQMQARFDRIFKRRTGFAMLDRLLARLHANKAQLLTVLDRPE
;
A
#
# COMPACT_ATOMS: atom_id res chain seq x y z
N LYS A 1 8.66 4.42 20.31
CA LYS A 1 8.93 5.41 19.24
C LYS A 1 10.36 5.89 19.47
N HIS A 2 11.31 5.51 18.62
CA HIS A 2 12.65 6.11 18.68
C HIS A 2 12.51 7.59 18.31
N SER A 3 13.00 8.48 19.16
CA SER A 3 13.18 9.88 18.80
C SER A 3 14.06 9.92 17.55
N LEU A 4 13.59 10.60 16.50
CA LEU A 4 14.41 10.82 15.32
C LEU A 4 15.59 11.71 15.72
N ASP A 5 16.80 11.29 15.36
CA ASP A 5 18.03 12.04 15.64
C ASP A 5 18.11 13.24 14.68
N PRO A 6 18.10 14.51 15.17
CA PRO A 6 18.02 15.69 14.31
C PRO A 6 19.11 15.76 13.21
N PRO A 7 20.39 15.43 13.47
CA PRO A 7 21.42 15.37 12.45
C PRO A 7 21.13 14.35 11.35
N ARG A 8 20.54 13.19 11.70
CA ARG A 8 20.16 12.16 10.73
C ARG A 8 19.05 12.67 9.81
N LEU A 9 17.99 13.29 10.36
CA LEU A 9 16.92 13.87 9.57
C LEU A 9 17.42 14.97 8.63
N ALA A 10 18.29 15.86 9.13
CA ALA A 10 18.88 16.92 8.32
C ALA A 10 19.73 16.34 7.18
N THR A 11 20.48 15.28 7.43
CA THR A 11 21.30 14.59 6.42
C THR A 11 20.43 13.88 5.38
N GLU A 12 19.41 13.13 5.78
CA GLU A 12 18.47 12.46 4.86
C GLU A 12 17.74 13.49 3.98
N GLY A 13 17.30 14.61 4.57
CA GLY A 13 16.71 15.73 3.85
C GLY A 13 17.68 16.41 2.87
N ALA A 14 18.93 16.65 3.28
CA ALA A 14 19.96 17.23 2.42
C ALA A 14 20.33 16.32 1.24
N LEU A 15 20.44 15.00 1.47
CA LEU A 15 20.67 14.02 0.42
C LEU A 15 19.53 14.00 -0.61
N TRP A 16 18.27 13.98 -0.15
CA TRP A 16 17.13 14.05 -1.06
C TRP A 16 17.05 15.38 -1.81
N GLY A 17 17.35 16.48 -1.13
CA GLY A 17 17.45 17.82 -1.71
C GLY A 17 18.51 17.88 -2.82
N ALA A 18 19.69 17.30 -2.60
CA ALA A 18 20.76 17.23 -3.59
C ALA A 18 20.37 16.38 -4.81
N VAL A 19 19.76 15.20 -4.59
CA VAL A 19 19.21 14.36 -5.69
C VAL A 19 18.26 15.18 -6.56
N LYS A 20 17.34 15.93 -5.94
CA LYS A 20 16.40 16.80 -6.68
C LYS A 20 17.09 17.97 -7.38
N ALA A 21 18.01 18.66 -6.71
CA ALA A 21 18.74 19.80 -7.26
C ALA A 21 19.58 19.43 -8.49
N HIS A 22 20.13 18.22 -8.51
CA HIS A 22 20.88 17.69 -9.65
C HIS A 22 19.99 17.05 -10.74
N GLY A 23 18.66 17.12 -10.62
CA GLY A 23 17.73 16.53 -11.59
C GLY A 23 17.78 15.00 -11.63
N LEU A 24 18.31 14.36 -10.59
CA LEU A 24 18.41 12.91 -10.49
C LEU A 24 17.07 12.34 -10.00
N LEU A 25 16.72 11.14 -10.47
CA LEU A 25 15.51 10.41 -10.05
C LEU A 25 14.20 11.24 -10.14
N PRO A 26 13.96 11.97 -11.26
CA PRO A 26 12.84 12.92 -11.35
C PRO A 26 11.47 12.24 -11.22
N ASP A 27 11.34 11.04 -11.79
CA ASP A 27 10.08 10.27 -11.80
C ASP A 27 10.07 9.09 -10.82
N THR A 28 10.99 9.06 -9.86
CA THR A 28 11.08 7.96 -8.89
C THR A 28 9.88 7.94 -7.96
N VAL A 29 9.35 6.73 -7.75
CA VAL A 29 8.30 6.43 -6.78
C VAL A 29 8.95 5.80 -5.55
N VAL A 30 8.71 6.38 -4.38
CA VAL A 30 9.17 5.81 -3.10
C VAL A 30 8.12 4.83 -2.60
N LEU A 31 8.52 3.57 -2.39
CA LEU A 31 7.67 2.52 -1.82
C LEU A 31 7.96 2.39 -0.31
N SER A 32 6.99 2.73 0.54
CA SER A 32 7.15 2.55 1.99
C SER A 32 5.86 2.10 2.69
N ASP A 33 5.90 1.98 4.02
CA ASP A 33 4.80 1.59 4.90
C ASP A 33 3.95 2.76 5.41
N ASP A 34 3.99 3.91 4.73
CA ASP A 34 3.36 5.17 5.15
C ASP A 34 4.10 5.92 6.27
N ALA A 35 5.40 5.62 6.47
CA ALA A 35 6.23 6.42 7.37
C ALA A 35 6.41 7.85 6.82
N GLY A 36 5.87 8.85 7.53
CA GLY A 36 5.79 10.24 7.10
C GLY A 36 7.13 10.92 6.75
N GLN A 37 8.25 10.38 7.23
CA GLN A 37 9.60 10.80 6.82
C GLN A 37 9.88 10.62 5.31
N PHE A 38 9.03 9.87 4.60
CA PHE A 38 9.13 9.64 3.15
C PHE A 38 8.07 10.38 2.32
N GLU A 39 7.29 11.29 2.90
CA GLU A 39 6.33 12.17 2.18
C GLU A 39 7.02 13.31 1.38
N VAL A 40 8.17 13.02 0.77
CA VAL A 40 9.01 13.99 0.05
C VAL A 40 9.03 13.74 -1.47
N ALA A 41 8.29 12.72 -1.94
CA ALA A 41 8.26 12.26 -3.32
C ALA A 41 6.89 11.70 -3.70
N ARG A 42 6.70 11.33 -4.98
CA ARG A 42 5.56 10.49 -5.36
C ARG A 42 5.64 9.16 -4.59
N HIS A 43 4.60 8.85 -3.84
CA HIS A 43 4.61 7.74 -2.89
C HIS A 43 3.75 6.56 -3.35
N ALA A 44 4.22 5.35 -3.07
CA ALA A 44 3.47 4.12 -3.19
C ALA A 44 3.46 3.39 -1.85
N LEU A 45 2.33 2.77 -1.53
CA LEU A 45 2.19 1.98 -0.31
C LEU A 45 2.55 0.53 -0.55
N CYS A 46 3.34 -0.03 0.37
CA CYS A 46 3.78 -1.40 0.32
C CYS A 46 2.63 -2.38 0.63
N TRP A 47 2.34 -3.26 -0.33
CA TRP A 47 1.31 -4.30 -0.18
C TRP A 47 1.58 -5.29 0.95
N VAL A 48 2.85 -5.60 1.24
CA VAL A 48 3.20 -6.47 2.37
C VAL A 48 2.86 -5.79 3.70
N HIS A 49 3.05 -4.48 3.81
CA HIS A 49 2.65 -3.72 4.99
C HIS A 49 1.14 -3.56 5.10
N ALA A 50 0.44 -3.32 3.99
CA ALA A 50 -1.02 -3.29 3.96
C ALA A 50 -1.63 -4.63 4.42
N GLU A 51 -1.09 -5.77 3.96
CA GLU A 51 -1.54 -7.09 4.41
C GLU A 51 -1.21 -7.34 5.89
N ARG A 52 -0.01 -6.94 6.34
CA ARG A 52 0.42 -7.10 7.74
C ARG A 52 -0.54 -6.44 8.72
N LEU A 53 -1.14 -5.29 8.37
CA LEU A 53 -2.18 -4.65 9.19
C LEU A 53 -3.38 -5.58 9.39
N VAL A 54 -3.82 -6.28 8.34
CA VAL A 54 -4.92 -7.25 8.42
C VAL A 54 -4.49 -8.49 9.19
N HIS A 55 -3.26 -8.98 8.97
CA HIS A 55 -2.73 -10.15 9.66
C HIS A 55 -2.61 -9.97 11.17
N LYS A 56 -2.19 -8.79 11.63
CA LYS A 56 -1.99 -8.47 13.04
C LYS A 56 -3.29 -8.12 13.78
N LEU A 57 -4.41 -8.07 13.08
CA LEU A 57 -5.70 -7.80 13.71
C LEU A 57 -6.07 -8.96 14.65
N ASP A 58 -6.33 -8.65 15.92
CA ASP A 58 -6.73 -9.68 16.89
C ASP A 58 -8.10 -10.27 16.54
N THR A 59 -8.23 -11.59 16.67
CA THR A 59 -9.47 -12.31 16.37
C THR A 59 -9.87 -13.20 17.55
N PHE A 60 -11.00 -12.86 18.17
CA PHE A 60 -11.43 -13.50 19.42
C PHE A 60 -12.42 -14.65 19.22
N CYS A 61 -13.04 -14.78 18.04
CA CYS A 61 -13.97 -15.85 17.71
C CYS A 61 -13.74 -16.42 16.31
N ASP A 62 -14.27 -17.63 16.06
CA ASP A 62 -14.09 -18.33 14.78
C ASP A 62 -14.65 -17.59 13.56
N PRO A 63 -15.82 -16.94 13.62
CA PRO A 63 -16.28 -16.08 12.53
C PRO A 63 -15.26 -15.00 12.17
N HIS A 64 -14.66 -14.33 13.17
CA HIS A 64 -13.66 -13.29 12.93
C HIS A 64 -12.37 -13.87 12.33
N ARG A 65 -11.89 -15.02 12.83
CA ARG A 65 -10.72 -15.74 12.27
C ARG A 65 -10.95 -16.10 10.79
N LYS A 66 -12.14 -16.62 10.46
CA LYS A 66 -12.52 -16.97 9.08
C LYS A 66 -12.57 -15.73 8.18
N ALA A 67 -13.18 -14.64 8.65
CA ALA A 67 -13.24 -13.37 7.93
C ALA A 67 -11.84 -12.81 7.63
N GLN A 68 -10.97 -12.75 8.64
CA GLN A 68 -9.59 -12.30 8.50
C GLN A 68 -8.83 -13.17 7.49
N LYS A 69 -8.86 -14.51 7.62
CA LYS A 69 -8.19 -15.43 6.70
C LYS A 69 -8.68 -15.26 5.26
N HIS A 70 -9.98 -15.07 5.06
CA HIS A 70 -10.57 -14.84 3.75
C HIS A 70 -10.05 -13.54 3.11
N VAL A 71 -10.07 -12.43 3.85
CA VAL A 71 -9.57 -11.14 3.36
C VAL A 71 -8.08 -11.20 3.04
N ARG A 72 -7.25 -11.82 3.90
CA ARG A 72 -5.82 -12.01 3.64
C ARG A 72 -5.58 -12.77 2.33
N SER A 73 -6.33 -13.85 2.09
CA SER A 73 -6.25 -14.60 0.82
C SER A 73 -6.64 -13.74 -0.40
N LEU A 74 -7.64 -12.87 -0.27
CA LEU A 74 -8.01 -11.93 -1.34
C LEU A 74 -6.90 -10.93 -1.63
N ILE A 75 -6.28 -10.37 -0.59
CA ILE A 75 -5.17 -9.42 -0.71
C ILE A 75 -3.95 -10.06 -1.38
N TRP A 76 -3.52 -11.25 -0.93
CA TRP A 76 -2.36 -11.93 -1.53
C TRP A 76 -2.59 -12.31 -2.99
N ARG A 77 -3.80 -12.80 -3.34
CA ARG A 77 -4.16 -13.04 -4.74
C ARG A 77 -4.11 -11.77 -5.56
N PHE A 78 -4.72 -10.68 -5.06
CA PHE A 78 -4.69 -9.39 -5.73
C PHE A 78 -3.26 -8.88 -5.94
N TYR A 79 -2.39 -9.00 -4.94
CA TYR A 79 -0.99 -8.63 -5.06
C TYR A 79 -0.24 -9.49 -6.10
N GLY A 80 -0.52 -10.80 -6.16
CA GLY A 80 -0.05 -11.67 -7.23
C GLY A 80 -0.46 -11.16 -8.62
N ASP A 81 -1.71 -10.74 -8.77
CA ASP A 81 -2.24 -10.19 -10.02
C ASP A 81 -1.64 -8.83 -10.39
N LEU A 82 -1.32 -7.98 -9.40
CA LEU A 82 -0.56 -6.75 -9.63
C LEU A 82 0.85 -7.04 -10.17
N LYS A 83 1.53 -8.05 -9.63
CA LYS A 83 2.84 -8.49 -10.18
C LYS A 83 2.71 -9.02 -11.61
N ALA A 84 1.61 -9.71 -11.92
CA ALA A 84 1.32 -10.15 -13.28
C ALA A 84 0.91 -8.98 -14.21
N TYR A 85 0.25 -7.95 -13.68
CA TYR A 85 -0.06 -6.72 -14.39
C TYR A 85 1.23 -5.99 -14.78
N LYS A 86 2.16 -5.86 -13.84
CA LYS A 86 3.47 -5.21 -14.03
C LYS A 86 4.19 -5.72 -15.30
N ARG A 87 4.13 -7.04 -15.55
CA ARG A 87 4.76 -7.69 -16.70
C ARG A 87 4.08 -7.43 -18.04
N GLN A 88 2.76 -7.18 -18.04
CA GLN A 88 1.94 -7.02 -19.24
C GLN A 88 0.82 -6.00 -18.97
N PRO A 89 1.16 -4.70 -18.83
CA PRO A 89 0.20 -3.67 -18.50
C PRO A 89 -0.75 -3.43 -19.68
N SER A 90 -2.03 -3.24 -19.40
CA SER A 90 -3.00 -2.80 -20.41
C SER A 90 -4.10 -1.96 -19.79
N ARG A 91 -4.69 -1.08 -20.61
CA ARG A 91 -5.79 -0.20 -20.17
C ARG A 91 -6.99 -1.01 -19.65
N ARG A 92 -7.34 -2.11 -20.31
CA ARG A 92 -8.41 -3.02 -19.88
C ARG A 92 -8.11 -3.65 -18.53
N ARG A 93 -6.91 -4.20 -18.33
CA ARG A 93 -6.52 -4.82 -17.06
C ARG A 93 -6.44 -3.79 -15.92
N LYS A 94 -6.02 -2.56 -16.21
CA LYS A 94 -6.01 -1.46 -15.23
C LYS A 94 -7.39 -1.19 -14.63
N VAL A 95 -8.41 -1.04 -15.47
CA VAL A 95 -9.80 -0.85 -15.01
C VAL A 95 -10.29 -2.06 -14.20
N GLN A 96 -9.97 -3.28 -14.65
CA GLN A 96 -10.33 -4.51 -13.92
C GLN A 96 -9.66 -4.58 -12.54
N MET A 97 -8.38 -4.18 -12.42
CA MET A 97 -7.68 -4.13 -11.15
C MET A 97 -8.29 -3.09 -10.20
N GLN A 98 -8.64 -1.90 -10.70
CA GLN A 98 -9.30 -0.86 -9.90
C GLN A 98 -10.66 -1.31 -9.37
N ALA A 99 -11.48 -1.95 -10.21
CA ALA A 99 -12.79 -2.47 -9.80
C ALA A 99 -12.66 -3.64 -8.83
N ARG A 100 -11.66 -4.52 -9.01
CA ARG A 100 -11.40 -5.63 -8.09
C ARG A 100 -10.89 -5.13 -6.74
N PHE A 101 -10.06 -4.10 -6.71
CA PHE A 101 -9.67 -3.43 -5.48
C PHE A 101 -10.92 -2.97 -4.71
N ASP A 102 -11.83 -2.23 -5.36
CA ASP A 102 -13.05 -1.75 -4.70
C ASP A 102 -13.89 -2.90 -4.12
N ARG A 103 -14.04 -4.02 -4.85
CA ARG A 103 -14.78 -5.19 -4.36
C ARG A 103 -14.15 -5.85 -3.12
N ILE A 104 -12.82 -5.81 -3.00
CA ILE A 104 -12.12 -6.38 -1.84
C ILE A 104 -12.27 -5.46 -0.64
N PHE A 105 -11.97 -4.17 -0.82
CA PHE A 105 -11.84 -3.23 0.30
C PHE A 105 -13.15 -2.55 0.72
N LYS A 106 -14.22 -2.63 -0.08
CA LYS A 106 -15.58 -2.22 0.35
C LYS A 106 -16.41 -3.36 0.96
N ARG A 107 -15.82 -4.56 1.10
CA ARG A 107 -16.51 -5.72 1.66
C ARG A 107 -16.91 -5.47 3.13
N ARG A 108 -18.12 -5.88 3.49
CA ARG A 108 -18.56 -6.04 4.87
C ARG A 108 -18.31 -7.46 5.34
N THR A 109 -17.66 -7.62 6.47
CA THR A 109 -17.23 -8.93 6.99
C THR A 109 -18.00 -9.36 8.25
N GLY A 110 -18.78 -8.45 8.84
CA GLY A 110 -19.39 -8.64 10.16
C GLY A 110 -18.40 -8.47 11.31
N PHE A 111 -17.12 -8.26 11.01
CA PHE A 111 -16.09 -7.94 11.99
C PHE A 111 -15.74 -6.44 11.90
N ALA A 112 -16.30 -5.64 12.82
CA ALA A 112 -16.23 -4.18 12.75
C ALA A 112 -14.80 -3.60 12.68
N MET A 113 -13.83 -4.19 13.39
CA MET A 113 -12.44 -3.74 13.33
C MET A 113 -11.81 -3.98 11.94
N LEU A 114 -12.09 -5.15 11.34
CA LEU A 114 -11.64 -5.47 10.00
C LEU A 114 -12.30 -4.56 8.96
N ASP A 115 -13.60 -4.31 9.07
CA ASP A 115 -14.34 -3.42 8.16
C ASP A 115 -13.79 -1.98 8.21
N ARG A 116 -13.46 -1.46 9.40
CA ARG A 116 -12.81 -0.15 9.56
C ARG A 116 -11.41 -0.12 8.95
N LEU A 117 -10.63 -1.17 9.13
CA LEU A 117 -9.30 -1.28 8.52
C LEU A 117 -9.39 -1.33 6.99
N LEU A 118 -10.34 -2.10 6.44
CA LEU A 118 -10.57 -2.17 5.00
C LEU A 118 -10.97 -0.81 4.41
N ALA A 119 -11.81 -0.04 5.11
CA ALA A 119 -12.16 1.32 4.71
C ALA A 119 -10.94 2.26 4.69
N ARG A 120 -10.04 2.16 5.68
CA ARG A 120 -8.80 2.95 5.70
C ARG A 120 -7.87 2.57 4.53
N LEU A 121 -7.71 1.28 4.26
CA LEU A 121 -6.93 0.82 3.11
C LEU A 121 -7.59 1.25 1.78
N HIS A 122 -8.93 1.29 1.72
CA HIS A 122 -9.67 1.80 0.57
C HIS A 122 -9.39 3.28 0.32
N ALA A 123 -9.32 4.09 1.37
CA ALA A 123 -9.00 5.52 1.25
C ALA A 123 -7.61 5.75 0.61
N ASN A 124 -6.66 4.84 0.85
CA ASN A 124 -5.31 4.88 0.28
C ASN A 124 -5.18 4.18 -1.08
N LYS A 125 -6.30 4.05 -1.83
CA LYS A 125 -6.34 3.33 -3.12
C LYS A 125 -5.30 3.84 -4.11
N ALA A 126 -5.12 5.16 -4.22
CA ALA A 126 -4.22 5.74 -5.20
C ALA A 126 -2.77 5.28 -4.96
N GLN A 127 -2.30 5.37 -3.71
CA GLN A 127 -0.94 4.97 -3.32
C GLN A 127 -0.74 3.44 -3.37
N LEU A 128 -1.77 2.65 -3.06
CA LEU A 128 -1.71 1.19 -3.18
C LEU A 128 -1.75 0.70 -4.63
N LEU A 129 -2.27 1.50 -5.56
CA LEU A 129 -2.40 1.13 -6.97
C LEU A 129 -1.43 1.88 -7.88
N THR A 130 -0.39 2.55 -7.35
CA THR A 130 0.60 3.29 -8.15
C THR A 130 1.22 2.45 -9.29
N VAL A 131 1.37 1.14 -9.10
CA VAL A 131 1.86 0.21 -10.16
C VAL A 131 0.99 0.20 -11.43
N LEU A 132 -0.28 0.63 -11.35
CA LEU A 132 -1.17 0.76 -12.51
C LEU A 132 -0.87 1.99 -13.38
N ASP A 133 -0.13 2.95 -12.84
CA ASP A 133 0.34 4.15 -13.55
C ASP A 133 1.84 4.06 -13.85
N ARG A 134 2.58 3.32 -13.02
CA ARG A 134 4.04 3.21 -13.02
C ARG A 134 4.45 1.73 -12.89
N PRO A 135 4.29 0.92 -13.95
CA PRO A 135 4.57 -0.52 -13.91
C PRO A 135 6.08 -0.86 -14.06
N GLU A 136 6.95 0.10 -14.36
CA GLU A 136 8.40 -0.11 -14.36
C GLU A 136 8.95 -0.58 -13.01
#